data_AF-A0A8J9W077-F1
#
_entry.id   AF-A0A8J9W077-F1
#
_cell.length_a   1.000
_cell.length_b   1.000
_cell.length_c   1.000
_cell.angle_alpha   90.00
_cell.angle_beta   90.00
_cell.angle_gamma   90.00
#
_symmetry.space_group_name_H-M   'P 1'
#
loop_
_entity.id
_entity.type
_entity.pdbx_description
1 polymer ?
#
loop_
_entity_poly.entity_id
_entity_poly.type
_entity_poly.pdbx_seq_one_letter_code
_entity_poly.pdbx_strand_id
1 'polypeptide(L)'
;MVQSGVVQGPSLMPAASANETKDDGAKAHSMRPMTKEEWEKQQSVVRRVFDPDTGRNRLVKGDGEIIEEIVSKERHKQINQQATQGDGLSFMRGLGLNK
;
A
#
# COMPACT_ATOMS: atom_id res chain seq x y z
N MET A 1 0.60 -50.58 37.44
CA MET A 1 -0.55 -50.08 36.65
C MET A 1 -0.45 -48.56 36.62
N VAL A 2 -0.05 -47.99 35.46
CA VAL A 2 -0.92 -47.17 34.58
C VAL A 2 -1.27 -45.82 35.24
N GLN A 3 -1.01 -44.61 34.73
CA GLN A 3 -0.37 -44.05 33.53
C GLN A 3 -0.14 -42.55 33.82
N SER A 4 0.91 -41.99 33.22
CA SER A 4 0.89 -40.79 32.38
C SER A 4 0.01 -39.58 32.75
N GLY A 5 0.66 -38.43 32.95
CA GLY A 5 0.00 -37.11 32.94
C GLY A 5 0.99 -35.97 32.68
N VAL A 6 1.85 -36.09 31.67
CA VAL A 6 2.64 -34.95 31.16
C VAL A 6 1.69 -34.07 30.36
N VAL A 7 1.23 -32.96 30.97
CA VAL A 7 0.46 -31.93 30.27
C VAL A 7 1.48 -30.99 29.61
N GLN A 8 1.88 -31.33 28.37
CA GLN A 8 2.54 -30.38 27.47
C GLN A 8 1.48 -29.33 27.06
N GLY A 9 1.51 -28.17 27.70
CA GLY A 9 0.83 -26.98 27.21
C GLY A 9 1.57 -26.44 25.97
N PRO A 10 0.85 -25.95 24.95
CA PRO A 10 1.45 -25.56 23.68
C PRO A 10 2.32 -24.31 23.84
N SER A 11 3.58 -24.45 23.43
CA SER A 11 4.44 -23.33 23.03
C SER A 11 3.73 -22.54 21.93
N LEU A 12 3.21 -21.37 22.28
CA LEU A 12 2.65 -20.40 21.35
C LEU A 12 3.44 -19.10 21.50
N MET A 13 4.49 -19.02 20.67
CA MET A 13 5.03 -17.85 19.97
C MET A 13 5.35 -16.58 20.79
N PRO A 14 6.59 -16.03 20.63
CA PRO A 14 6.98 -14.79 21.27
C PRO A 14 6.22 -13.59 20.69
N ALA A 15 5.95 -12.64 21.59
CA ALA A 15 5.73 -11.21 21.42
C ALA A 15 5.39 -10.71 20.01
N ALA A 16 4.22 -10.07 19.94
CA ALA A 16 3.82 -9.07 18.94
C ALA A 16 5.02 -8.46 18.19
N SER A 17 5.12 -8.77 16.90
CA SER A 17 5.82 -7.91 15.97
C SER A 17 5.01 -6.62 15.86
N ALA A 18 5.23 -5.72 16.82
CA ALA A 18 4.94 -4.32 16.67
C ALA A 18 5.76 -3.88 15.46
N ASN A 19 5.11 -3.81 14.31
CA ASN A 19 5.67 -3.19 13.13
C ASN A 19 5.92 -1.73 13.52
N GLU A 20 7.18 -1.44 13.86
CA GLU A 20 7.66 -0.10 14.19
C GLU A 20 7.32 0.78 12.99
N THR A 21 6.21 1.51 13.06
CA THR A 21 6.01 2.70 12.25
C THR A 21 7.07 3.69 12.71
N LYS A 22 8.25 3.60 12.11
CA LYS A 22 9.28 4.63 12.19
C LYS A 22 8.68 5.85 11.51
N ASP A 23 8.07 6.69 12.32
CA ASP A 23 7.81 8.09 12.01
C ASP A 23 9.18 8.75 11.87
N ASP A 24 9.74 8.67 10.66
CA ASP A 24 11.03 9.28 10.32
C ASP A 24 10.85 10.80 10.26
N GLY A 25 10.85 11.40 11.46
CA GLY A 25 11.50 12.67 11.73
C GLY A 25 10.96 13.88 10.99
N ALA A 26 9.91 14.49 11.55
CA ALA A 26 9.73 15.94 11.49
C ALA A 26 10.85 16.64 12.31
N LYS A 27 12.11 16.48 11.90
CA LYS A 27 13.20 17.33 12.39
C LYS A 27 12.96 18.71 11.79
N ALA A 28 12.65 19.66 12.64
CA ALA A 28 12.44 21.06 12.28
C ALA A 28 13.70 21.62 11.60
N HIS A 29 13.80 21.45 10.28
CA HIS A 29 14.77 22.13 9.47
C HIS A 29 14.34 23.59 9.43
N SER A 30 15.19 24.46 9.99
CA SER A 30 15.29 25.87 9.64
C SER A 30 14.88 26.05 8.18
N MET A 31 13.98 27.01 7.89
CA MET A 31 13.42 27.36 6.56
C MET A 31 14.51 27.71 5.54
N ARG A 32 15.37 26.75 5.23
CA ARG A 32 16.45 26.79 4.25
C ARG A 32 15.93 26.06 3.02
N PRO A 33 16.14 26.61 1.82
CA PRO A 33 15.91 25.86 0.59
C PRO A 33 16.70 24.54 0.67
N MET A 34 16.09 23.44 0.25
CA MET A 34 16.79 22.16 0.27
C MET A 34 17.93 22.13 -0.74
N THR A 35 18.91 21.30 -0.46
CA THR A 35 20.04 21.09 -1.37
C THR A 35 19.62 20.23 -2.55
N LYS A 36 20.36 20.33 -3.66
CA LYS A 36 20.12 19.52 -4.87
C LYS A 36 20.15 18.02 -4.57
N GLU A 37 21.06 17.57 -3.71
CA GLU A 37 21.19 16.17 -3.32
C GLU A 37 19.98 15.66 -2.54
N GLU A 38 19.43 16.49 -1.65
CA GLU A 38 18.19 16.17 -0.92
C GLU A 38 17.00 16.11 -1.87
N TRP A 39 16.98 16.94 -2.92
CA TRP A 39 15.97 16.91 -3.98
C TRP A 39 15.99 15.64 -4.80
N GLU A 40 17.17 15.25 -5.27
CA GLU A 40 17.32 14.01 -6.02
C GLU A 40 16.96 12.79 -5.16
N LYS A 41 17.30 12.80 -3.86
CA LYS A 41 16.89 11.75 -2.92
C LYS A 41 15.38 11.67 -2.78
N GLN A 42 14.69 12.79 -2.54
CA GLN A 42 13.22 12.80 -2.42
C GLN A 42 12.55 12.36 -3.71
N GLN A 43 13.04 12.83 -4.86
CA GLN A 43 12.51 12.48 -6.17
C GLN A 43 12.79 11.03 -6.58
N SER A 44 13.81 10.38 -6.02
CA SER A 44 14.13 8.98 -6.34
C SER A 44 13.16 7.97 -5.71
N VAL A 45 12.37 8.38 -4.71
CA VAL A 45 11.48 7.48 -3.97
C VAL A 45 10.20 7.19 -4.76
N VAL A 46 9.96 5.90 -5.05
CA VAL A 46 8.72 5.41 -5.67
C VAL A 46 7.90 4.63 -4.65
N ARG A 47 6.64 5.01 -4.47
CA ARG A 47 5.69 4.43 -3.52
C ARG A 47 4.46 3.91 -4.26
N ARG A 48 3.92 2.76 -3.83
CA ARG A 48 2.61 2.28 -4.27
C ARG A 48 1.54 2.81 -3.32
N VAL A 49 0.64 3.64 -3.82
CA VAL A 49 -0.42 4.28 -3.05
C VAL A 49 -1.77 3.74 -3.54
N PHE A 50 -2.60 3.29 -2.61
CA PHE A 50 -3.97 2.86 -2.91
C PHE A 50 -4.88 4.07 -3.10
N ASP A 51 -5.61 4.09 -4.20
CA ASP A 51 -6.63 5.09 -4.50
C ASP A 51 -8.03 4.56 -4.12
N PRO A 52 -8.68 5.12 -3.07
CA PRO A 52 -9.95 4.62 -2.58
C PRO A 52 -11.12 4.85 -3.54
N ASP A 53 -11.02 5.78 -4.48
CA ASP A 53 -12.10 6.10 -5.41
C ASP A 53 -12.19 5.10 -6.55
N THR A 54 -11.02 4.67 -7.06
CA THR A 54 -10.94 3.71 -8.17
C THR A 54 -10.66 2.28 -7.73
N GLY A 55 -10.24 2.09 -6.47
CA GLY A 55 -9.82 0.79 -5.92
C GLY A 55 -8.49 0.27 -6.49
N ARG A 56 -7.69 1.14 -7.11
CA ARG A 56 -6.44 0.77 -7.82
C ARG A 56 -5.21 1.26 -7.06
N ASN A 57 -4.11 0.53 -7.19
CA ASN A 57 -2.80 0.98 -6.69
C ASN A 57 -2.11 1.82 -7.78
N ARG A 58 -1.69 3.04 -7.44
CA ARG A 58 -0.93 3.96 -8.29
C ARG A 58 0.54 3.96 -7.85
N LEU A 59 1.48 3.95 -8.79
CA LEU A 59 2.87 4.24 -8.47
C LEU A 59 3.05 5.76 -8.45
N VAL A 60 3.55 6.28 -7.33
CA VAL A 60 3.81 7.71 -7.12
C VAL A 60 5.30 7.89 -6.89
N LYS A 61 5.92 8.79 -7.64
CA LYS A 61 7.32 9.18 -7.49
C LYS A 61 7.44 10.59 -6.92
N GLY A 62 8.40 10.75 -6.01
CA GLY A 62 8.73 12.04 -5.42
C GLY A 62 7.50 12.76 -4.86
N ASP A 63 7.28 13.97 -5.40
CA ASP A 63 6.28 14.94 -4.93
C ASP A 63 4.86 14.69 -5.45
N GLY A 64 4.63 13.64 -6.26
CA GLY A 64 3.28 13.30 -6.73
C GLY A 64 3.18 12.87 -8.19
N GLU A 65 4.30 12.64 -8.88
CA GLU A 65 4.27 12.15 -10.26
C GLU A 65 3.70 10.73 -10.28
N ILE A 66 2.60 10.52 -11.00
CA ILE A 66 2.02 9.18 -11.19
C ILE A 66 2.75 8.51 -12.34
N ILE A 67 3.32 7.32 -12.07
CA ILE A 67 4.09 6.56 -13.04
C ILE A 67 3.32 5.32 -13.48
N GLU A 68 3.51 4.96 -14.74
CA GLU A 68 3.02 3.71 -15.31
C GLU A 68 3.98 2.54 -15.00
N GLU A 69 3.42 1.43 -14.52
CA GLU A 69 4.17 0.19 -14.33
C GLU A 69 4.02 -0.69 -15.59
N ILE A 70 5.14 -1.11 -16.19
CA ILE A 70 5.11 -2.15 -17.22
C ILE A 70 4.75 -3.47 -16.54
N VAL A 71 3.59 -4.02 -16.87
CA VAL A 71 3.06 -5.24 -16.27
C VAL A 71 3.12 -6.43 -17.23
N SER A 72 3.07 -7.64 -16.66
CA SER A 72 2.90 -8.86 -17.46
C SER A 72 1.56 -8.85 -18.20
N LYS A 73 1.46 -9.60 -19.30
CA LYS A 73 0.21 -9.74 -20.08
C LYS A 73 -0.98 -10.21 -19.23
N GLU A 74 -0.73 -11.12 -18.29
CA GLU A 74 -1.77 -11.63 -17.40
C GLU A 74 -2.27 -10.55 -16.43
N ARG A 75 -1.35 -9.84 -15.78
CA ARG A 75 -1.70 -8.72 -14.89
C ARG A 75 -2.40 -7.59 -15.64
N HIS A 76 -2.00 -7.30 -16.89
CA HIS A 76 -2.70 -6.34 -17.73
C HIS A 76 -4.17 -6.74 -17.95
N LYS A 77 -4.46 -8.01 -18.25
CA LYS A 77 -5.83 -8.50 -18.39
C LYS A 77 -6.64 -8.33 -17.10
N GLN A 78 -6.05 -8.66 -15.96
CA GLN A 78 -6.70 -8.51 -14.65
C GLN A 78 -7.04 -7.05 -14.34
N ILE A 79 -6.11 -6.13 -14.62
CA ILE A 79 -6.32 -4.68 -14.46
C ILE A 79 -7.48 -4.21 -15.34
N ASN A 80 -7.54 -4.64 -16.61
CA ASN A 80 -8.62 -4.24 -17.50
C ASN A 80 -9.98 -4.78 -17.05
N GLN A 81 -10.02 -6.01 -16.53
CA GLN A 81 -11.24 -6.59 -15.98
C GLN A 81 -11.72 -5.82 -14.74
N GLN A 82 -10.82 -5.53 -13.80
CA GLN A 82 -11.13 -4.72 -12.61
C GLN A 82 -11.56 -3.30 -12.99
N ALA A 83 -10.92 -2.70 -13.99
CA ALA A 83 -11.27 -1.38 -14.49
C ALA A 83 -12.69 -1.33 -15.02
N THR A 84 -13.05 -2.30 -15.87
CA THR A 84 -14.39 -2.41 -16.46
C THR A 84 -15.47 -2.59 -15.37
N GLN A 85 -15.19 -3.41 -14.36
CA GLN A 85 -16.10 -3.60 -13.23
C GLN A 85 -16.28 -2.33 -12.39
N GLY A 86 -15.18 -1.63 -12.07
CA GLY A 86 -15.21 -0.38 -11.31
C GLY A 86 -15.96 0.74 -12.04
N ASP A 87 -15.75 0.87 -13.35
CA ASP A 87 -16.41 1.87 -14.19
C ASP A 87 -17.93 1.57 -14.27
N GLY A 88 -18.31 0.31 -14.41
CA GLY A 88 -19.71 -0.12 -14.37
C GLY A 88 -20.40 0.17 -13.03
N LEU A 89 -19.74 -0.12 -11.90
CA LEU A 89 -20.26 0.19 -10.56
C LEU A 89 -20.44 1.71 -10.35
N SER A 90 -19.46 2.50 -10.78
CA SER A 90 -19.49 3.95 -10.68
C SER A 90 -20.63 4.53 -11.52
N PHE A 91 -20.81 4.03 -12.74
CA PHE A 91 -21.91 4.42 -13.62
C PHE A 91 -23.28 4.08 -13.03
N MET A 92 -23.49 2.86 -12.54
CA MET A 92 -24.75 2.45 -11.91
C MET A 92 -25.07 3.27 -10.64
N ARG A 93 -24.05 3.62 -9.84
CA ARG A 93 -24.21 4.52 -8.69
C ARG A 93 -24.65 5.91 -9.14
N GLY A 94 -24.06 6.45 -10.20
CA GLY A 94 -24.46 7.74 -10.78
C GLY A 94 -25.90 7.76 -11.31
N LEU A 95 -26.39 6.61 -11.80
CA LEU A 95 -27.79 6.43 -12.23
C LEU A 95 -28.78 6.14 -11.09
N GLY A 96 -28.31 5.98 -9.84
CA GLY A 96 -29.17 5.65 -8.70
C GLY A 96 -29.78 4.25 -8.74
N LEU A 97 -29.24 3.35 -9.56
CA LEU A 97 -29.75 1.99 -9.77
C LEU A 97 -29.27 1.00 -8.70
N ASN A 98 -28.31 1.40 -7.86
CA ASN A 98 -27.83 0.66 -6.70
C ASN A 98 -28.25 1.40 -5.43
N LYS A 99 -29.44 1.09 -4.90
CA LYS A 99 -29.85 1.42 -3.53
C LYS A 99 -29.76 0.17 -2.66
#